data_AF-A0A484WUY3-F1
#
_entry.id   AF-A0A484WUY3-F1
#
_cell.length_a   1.000
_cell.length_b   1.000
_cell.length_c   1.000
_cell.angle_alpha   90.00
_cell.angle_beta   90.00
_cell.angle_gamma   90.00
#
_symmetry.space_group_name_H-M   'P 1'
#
loop_
_entity.id
_entity.type
_entity.pdbx_description
1 polymer ?
#
loop_
_entity_poly.entity_id
_entity_poly.type
_entity_poly.pdbx_seq_one_letter_code
_entity_poly.pdbx_strand_id
1 'polypeptide(L)'
;MGLMDTLDQCIAAGHEMTKAIAVAQFNDDSPEARKITRRWRVGEAADLIGVSSQAIRDAEKAGRLPHPDMEMRGRVEQRVGYTIEQINHMRDVFGTRLRRPNESMPPVIGVAAHKGGVYKLLYQSIWLKISL
;
A
#
# COMPACT_ATOMS: atom_id res chain seq x y z
N MET A 1 20.35 4.12 49.50
CA MET A 1 19.99 4.10 48.08
C MET A 1 20.21 5.50 47.56
N GLY A 2 21.20 5.68 46.68
CA GLY A 2 21.61 7.00 46.20
C GLY A 2 20.64 7.53 45.16
N LEU A 3 20.57 8.85 45.03
CA LEU A 3 19.76 9.52 43.99
C LEU A 3 20.08 8.99 42.58
N MET A 4 21.34 8.64 42.33
CA MET A 4 21.79 8.05 41.07
C MET A 4 21.22 6.66 40.83
N ASP A 5 21.18 5.80 41.85
CA ASP A 5 20.60 4.45 41.74
C ASP A 5 19.09 4.52 41.43
N THR A 6 18.39 5.48 42.03
CA THR A 6 16.97 5.70 41.77
C THR A 6 16.74 6.23 40.35
N LEU A 7 17.62 7.12 39.86
CA LEU A 7 17.55 7.64 38.49
C LEU A 7 17.78 6.53 37.46
N ASP A 8 18.78 5.67 37.67
CA ASP A 8 19.09 4.55 36.79
C ASP A 8 17.94 3.53 36.75
N GLN A 9 17.29 3.27 37.89
CA GLN A 9 16.09 2.44 37.95
C GLN A 9 14.91 3.04 37.19
N CYS A 10 14.69 4.36 37.31
CA CYS A 10 13.64 5.04 36.55
C CYS A 10 13.89 4.99 35.04
N ILE A 11 15.16 5.13 34.60
CA ILE A 11 15.54 5.01 33.19
C ILE A 11 15.29 3.59 32.70
N ALA A 12 15.73 2.57 33.43
CA ALA A 12 15.54 1.17 33.06
C ALA A 12 14.05 0.81 32.96
N ALA A 13 13.23 1.20 33.96
CA ALA A 13 11.80 0.99 33.94
C ALA A 13 11.10 1.74 32.78
N GLY A 14 11.53 2.96 32.48
CA GLY A 14 11.02 3.75 31.35
C GLY A 14 11.32 3.12 29.98
N HIS A 15 12.52 2.54 29.84
CA HIS A 15 12.91 1.81 28.63
C HIS A 15 12.08 0.53 28.44
N GLU A 16 11.88 -0.24 29.52
CA GLU A 16 11.02 -1.44 29.46
C GLU A 16 9.58 -1.09 29.12
N MET A 17 9.04 -0.03 29.72
CA MET A 17 7.69 0.45 29.42
C MET A 17 7.55 0.88 27.96
N THR A 18 8.50 1.64 27.43
CA THR A 18 8.47 2.09 26.01
C THR A 18 8.53 0.90 25.06
N LYS A 19 9.36 -0.10 25.38
CA LYS A 19 9.45 -1.34 24.60
C LYS A 19 8.14 -2.13 24.64
N ALA A 20 7.51 -2.24 25.81
CA ALA A 20 6.24 -2.93 25.97
C ALA A 20 5.11 -2.22 25.19
N ILE A 21 5.07 -0.88 25.23
CA ILE A 21 4.10 -0.07 24.46
C ILE A 21 4.32 -0.27 22.96
N ALA A 22 5.56 -0.23 22.47
CA ALA A 22 5.85 -0.45 21.05
C ALA A 22 5.39 -1.83 20.58
N VAL A 23 5.64 -2.88 21.37
CA VAL A 23 5.18 -4.25 21.03
C VAL A 23 3.65 -4.32 21.04
N ALA A 24 2.98 -3.75 22.05
CA ALA A 24 1.52 -3.77 22.14
C ALA A 24 0.84 -2.96 21.03
N GLN A 25 1.43 -1.83 20.62
CA GLN A 25 0.83 -0.90 19.67
C GLN A 25 1.10 -1.26 18.22
N PHE A 26 2.27 -1.84 17.92
CA PHE A 26 2.68 -2.18 16.56
C PHE A 26 2.59 -3.68 16.24
N ASN A 27 2.33 -4.54 17.24
CA ASN A 27 2.08 -5.98 17.16
C ASN A 27 2.68 -6.71 15.93
N ASP A 28 2.01 -6.63 14.77
CA ASP A 28 2.49 -7.10 13.46
C ASP A 28 2.61 -5.93 12.46
N ASP A 29 3.76 -5.26 12.47
CA ASP A 29 4.09 -4.22 11.49
C ASP A 29 4.79 -4.79 10.25
N SER A 30 4.51 -6.06 9.92
CA SER A 30 5.09 -6.70 8.75
C SER A 30 4.58 -6.04 7.46
N PRO A 31 5.40 -6.05 6.38
CA PRO A 31 4.96 -5.59 5.06
C PRO A 31 3.68 -6.31 4.57
N GLU A 32 3.49 -7.55 4.99
CA GLU A 32 2.32 -8.37 4.68
C GLU A 32 1.05 -7.84 5.34
N ALA A 33 1.10 -7.43 6.62
CA ALA A 33 -0.02 -6.80 7.32
C ALA A 33 -0.43 -5.44 6.71
N ARG A 34 0.48 -4.80 5.97
CA ARG A 34 0.24 -3.51 5.29
C ARG A 34 -0.24 -3.65 3.85
N LYS A 35 -0.39 -4.86 3.32
CA LYS A 35 -0.87 -5.09 1.93
C LYS A 35 -2.30 -4.57 1.73
N ILE A 36 -2.55 -4.02 0.56
CA ILE A 36 -3.88 -3.54 0.20
C ILE A 36 -4.73 -4.75 -0.16
N THR A 37 -5.69 -5.09 0.71
CA THR A 37 -6.61 -6.22 0.52
C THR A 37 -7.82 -5.86 -0.34
N ARG A 38 -7.96 -4.60 -0.75
CA ARG A 38 -9.07 -4.14 -1.60
C ARG A 38 -9.02 -4.82 -2.96
N ARG A 39 -10.20 -5.24 -3.43
CA ARG A 39 -10.45 -5.72 -4.79
C ARG A 39 -11.21 -4.66 -5.58
N TRP A 40 -10.80 -4.39 -6.81
CA TRP A 40 -11.46 -3.45 -7.72
C TRP A 40 -12.25 -4.20 -8.79
N ARG A 41 -13.47 -3.75 -9.06
CA ARG A 41 -14.28 -4.34 -10.14
C ARG A 41 -13.71 -3.94 -11.50
N VAL A 42 -14.11 -4.63 -12.56
CA VAL A 42 -13.61 -4.39 -13.93
C VAL A 42 -13.80 -2.95 -14.41
N GLY A 43 -14.88 -2.27 -14.00
CA GLY A 43 -15.10 -0.86 -14.34
C GLY A 43 -14.07 0.05 -13.66
N GLU A 44 -13.93 -0.07 -12.34
CA GLU A 44 -12.93 0.71 -11.57
C GLU A 44 -11.49 0.39 -12.02
N ALA A 45 -11.20 -0.88 -12.34
CA ALA A 45 -9.91 -1.29 -12.85
C ALA A 45 -9.62 -0.66 -14.23
N ALA A 46 -10.62 -0.59 -15.10
CA ALA A 46 -10.52 0.08 -16.40
C ALA A 46 -10.15 1.57 -16.24
N ASP A 47 -10.82 2.26 -15.32
CA ASP A 47 -10.52 3.65 -14.99
C ASP A 47 -9.09 3.83 -14.44
N LEU A 48 -8.65 2.91 -13.57
CA LEU A 48 -7.29 2.93 -13.00
C LEU A 48 -6.20 2.63 -14.03
N ILE A 49 -6.48 1.77 -15.01
CA ILE A 49 -5.53 1.42 -16.07
C ILE A 49 -5.52 2.50 -17.17
N GLY A 50 -6.62 3.23 -17.34
CA GLY A 50 -6.81 4.21 -18.42
C GLY A 50 -7.25 3.58 -19.74
N VAL A 51 -7.99 2.46 -19.70
CA VAL A 51 -8.50 1.74 -20.87
C VAL A 51 -10.00 1.49 -20.74
N SER A 52 -10.67 1.05 -21.80
CA SER A 52 -12.07 0.65 -21.70
C SER A 52 -12.21 -0.73 -21.05
N SER A 53 -13.33 -0.97 -20.36
CA SER A 53 -13.64 -2.29 -19.78
C SER A 53 -13.71 -3.40 -20.84
N GLN A 54 -14.07 -3.05 -22.09
CA GLN A 54 -14.08 -3.97 -23.21
C GLN A 54 -12.65 -4.36 -23.64
N ALA A 55 -11.71 -3.42 -23.67
CA ALA A 55 -10.31 -3.71 -23.99
C ALA A 55 -9.68 -4.72 -23.02
N ILE A 56 -10.06 -4.68 -21.74
CA ILE A 56 -9.64 -5.68 -20.74
C ILE A 56 -10.19 -7.07 -21.11
N ARG A 57 -11.48 -7.18 -21.43
CA ARG A 57 -12.11 -8.46 -21.82
C ARG A 57 -11.52 -9.02 -23.12
N ASP A 58 -11.22 -8.15 -24.08
CA ASP A 58 -10.63 -8.55 -25.34
C ASP A 58 -9.17 -9.02 -25.14
N ALA A 59 -8.41 -8.35 -24.26
CA ALA A 59 -7.07 -8.77 -23.88
C ALA A 59 -7.05 -10.10 -23.10
N GLU A 60 -8.04 -10.35 -22.24
CA GLU A 60 -8.26 -11.65 -21.59
C GLU A 60 -8.55 -12.74 -22.63
N LYS A 61 -9.44 -12.47 -23.60
CA LYS A 61 -9.79 -13.42 -24.67
C LYS A 61 -8.60 -13.71 -25.60
N ALA A 62 -7.75 -12.71 -25.82
CA ALA A 62 -6.52 -12.84 -26.60
C ALA A 62 -5.38 -13.53 -25.82
N GLY A 63 -5.58 -13.89 -24.55
CA GLY A 63 -4.57 -14.54 -23.71
C GLY A 63 -3.42 -13.61 -23.27
N ARG A 64 -3.57 -12.29 -23.43
CA ARG A 64 -2.56 -11.30 -23.01
C ARG A 64 -2.61 -11.01 -21.52
N LEU A 65 -3.76 -11.24 -20.89
CA LEU A 65 -3.98 -11.07 -19.45
C LEU A 65 -4.33 -12.41 -18.80
N PRO A 66 -3.90 -12.64 -17.54
CA PRO A 66 -4.33 -13.81 -16.79
C PRO A 66 -5.84 -13.80 -16.60
N HIS A 67 -6.43 -15.00 -16.51
CA HIS A 67 -7.87 -15.12 -16.29
C HIS A 67 -8.23 -14.49 -14.94
N PRO A 68 -9.29 -13.67 -14.88
CA PRO A 68 -9.68 -12.98 -13.65
C PRO A 68 -10.12 -13.98 -12.58
N ASP A 69 -9.81 -13.68 -11.32
CA ASP A 69 -10.23 -14.49 -10.18
C ASP A 69 -11.76 -14.56 -10.14
N MET A 70 -12.29 -15.77 -10.28
CA MET A 70 -13.72 -16.07 -10.17
C MET A 70 -14.00 -16.70 -8.82
N GLU A 71 -15.10 -16.31 -8.19
CA GLU A 71 -15.60 -16.94 -6.97
C GLU A 71 -17.08 -17.27 -7.12
N MET A 72 -17.47 -18.41 -6.56
CA MET A 72 -18.84 -18.88 -6.59
C MET A 72 -19.67 -18.08 -5.58
N ARG A 73 -20.43 -17.10 -6.07
CA ARG A 73 -21.35 -16.32 -5.23
C ARG A 73 -22.76 -16.90 -5.36
N GLY A 74 -23.09 -17.83 -4.47
CA GLY A 74 -24.35 -18.56 -4.51
C GLY A 74 -24.37 -19.63 -5.60
N ARG A 75 -25.12 -19.42 -6.69
CA ARG A 75 -25.23 -20.36 -7.83
C ARG A 75 -24.55 -19.88 -9.12
N VAL A 76 -23.90 -18.71 -9.09
CA VAL A 76 -23.30 -18.08 -10.28
C VAL A 76 -21.84 -17.76 -9.98
N GLU A 77 -20.94 -18.12 -10.89
CA GLU A 77 -19.56 -17.67 -10.85
C GLU A 77 -19.49 -16.17 -11.15
N GLN A 78 -18.95 -15.40 -10.21
CA GLN A 78 -18.77 -13.96 -10.35
C GLN A 78 -17.30 -13.59 -10.20
N ARG A 79 -16.87 -12.58 -10.95
CA ARG A 79 -15.52 -12.01 -10.80
C ARG A 79 -15.37 -11.39 -9.42
N VAL A 80 -14.36 -11.82 -8.67
CA VAL A 80 -14.00 -11.26 -7.35
C VAL A 80 -13.49 -9.82 -7.49
N GLY A 81 -12.89 -9.52 -8.65
CA GLY A 81 -12.21 -8.26 -8.93
C GLY A 81 -10.70 -8.41 -8.84
N TYR A 82 -10.01 -7.34 -9.22
CA TYR A 82 -8.55 -7.34 -9.38
C TYR A 82 -7.85 -6.82 -8.12
N THR A 83 -6.68 -7.36 -7.80
CA THR A 83 -5.76 -6.75 -6.82
C THR A 83 -5.02 -5.57 -7.43
N ILE A 84 -4.33 -4.78 -6.60
CA ILE A 84 -3.51 -3.67 -7.10
C ILE A 84 -2.32 -4.17 -7.92
N GLU A 85 -1.76 -5.33 -7.56
CA GLU A 85 -0.66 -5.96 -8.29
C GLU A 85 -1.12 -6.43 -9.68
N GLN A 86 -2.31 -7.02 -9.77
CA GLN A 86 -2.92 -7.40 -11.05
C GLN A 86 -3.18 -6.16 -11.93
N ILE A 87 -3.67 -5.07 -11.35
CA ILE A 87 -3.87 -3.78 -12.06
C ILE A 87 -2.54 -3.21 -12.55
N ASN A 88 -1.48 -3.26 -11.74
CA ASN A 88 -0.15 -2.79 -12.14
C ASN A 88 0.42 -3.65 -13.28
N HIS A 89 0.24 -4.97 -13.24
CA HIS A 89 0.60 -5.86 -14.35
C HIS A 89 -0.20 -5.52 -15.63
N MET A 90 -1.50 -5.25 -15.51
CA MET A 90 -2.31 -4.81 -16.64
C MET A 90 -1.79 -3.49 -17.24
N ARG A 91 -1.41 -2.52 -16.40
CA ARG A 91 -0.79 -1.26 -16.86
C ARG A 91 0.52 -1.49 -17.61
N ASP A 92 1.30 -2.50 -17.23
CA ASP A 92 2.49 -2.88 -17.99
C ASP A 92 2.13 -3.49 -19.36
N VAL A 93 1.13 -4.38 -19.41
CA VAL A 93 0.66 -5.01 -20.67
C VAL A 93 0.06 -3.99 -21.63
N PHE A 94 -0.70 -3.01 -21.12
CA PHE A 94 -1.30 -1.94 -21.92
C PHE A 94 -0.33 -0.76 -22.17
N GLY A 95 0.84 -0.75 -21.53
CA GLY A 95 1.81 0.34 -21.68
C GLY A 95 1.38 1.66 -21.02
N THR A 96 0.41 1.64 -20.11
CA THR A 96 -0.10 2.83 -19.40
C THR A 96 0.57 3.05 -18.05
N ARG A 97 1.53 2.20 -17.65
CA ARG A 97 2.25 2.38 -16.39
C ARG A 97 3.08 3.66 -16.43
N LEU A 98 2.72 4.61 -15.57
CA LEU A 98 3.52 5.79 -15.30
C LEU A 98 4.87 5.34 -14.75
N ARG A 99 5.92 5.49 -15.56
CA ARG A 99 7.30 5.25 -15.15
C ARG A 99 8.05 6.57 -15.12
N ARG A 100 8.96 6.67 -14.16
CA ARG A 100 9.92 7.76 -14.14
C ARG A 100 10.84 7.64 -15.36
N PRO A 101 11.13 8.75 -16.08
CA PRO A 101 12.13 8.74 -17.14
C PRO A 101 13.50 8.34 -16.59
N ASN A 102 14.21 7.46 -17.31
CA ASN A 102 15.48 6.84 -16.87
C ASN A 102 16.56 7.85 -16.43
N GLU A 103 16.53 9.08 -16.97
CA GLU A 103 17.57 10.11 -16.74
C GLU A 103 17.11 11.27 -15.84
N SER A 104 15.87 11.22 -15.35
CA SER A 104 15.39 12.26 -14.43
C SER A 104 16.01 12.05 -13.05
N MET A 105 16.34 13.12 -12.30
CA MET A 105 16.69 13.02 -10.88
C MET A 105 15.45 12.71 -10.01
N PRO A 106 15.61 12.05 -8.85
CA PRO A 106 14.46 11.76 -7.99
C PRO A 106 13.86 13.07 -7.50
N PRO A 107 12.52 13.25 -7.57
CA PRO A 107 11.91 14.42 -6.98
C PRO A 107 12.10 14.37 -5.45
N VAL A 108 12.78 15.38 -4.90
CA VAL A 108 12.93 15.53 -3.45
C VAL A 108 11.80 16.42 -2.95
N ILE A 109 10.84 15.82 -2.25
CA ILE A 109 9.69 16.54 -1.68
C ILE A 109 9.97 16.82 -0.21
N GLY A 110 10.29 18.08 0.11
CA GLY A 110 10.44 18.53 1.48
C GLY A 110 9.08 18.77 2.13
N VAL A 111 8.64 17.87 2.99
CA VAL A 111 7.42 18.08 3.78
C VAL A 111 7.79 18.85 5.05
N ALA A 112 7.71 20.17 5.03
CA ALA A 112 7.92 21.01 6.21
C ALA A 112 6.66 21.03 7.08
N ALA A 113 6.80 20.82 8.39
CA ALA A 113 5.72 20.96 9.36
C ALA A 113 6.29 21.67 10.60
N HIS A 114 5.88 22.92 10.80
CA HIS A 114 6.36 23.76 11.91
C HIS A 114 5.47 23.67 13.16
N LYS A 115 4.39 22.88 13.13
CA LYS A 115 3.47 22.67 14.26
C LYS A 115 3.28 21.17 14.51
N GLY A 116 3.06 20.78 15.77
CA GLY A 116 2.58 19.42 16.09
C GLY A 116 1.15 19.24 15.58
N GLY A 117 0.82 18.09 15.00
CA GLY A 117 -0.55 17.77 14.56
C GLY A 117 -0.91 18.11 13.11
N VAL A 118 0.04 18.56 12.26
CA VAL A 118 -0.24 18.87 10.83
C VAL A 118 -0.29 17.62 9.92
N TYR A 119 -0.54 16.44 10.48
CA TYR A 119 -0.71 15.18 9.74
C TYR A 119 0.45 14.78 8.81
N LYS A 120 1.66 15.32 9.00
CA LYS A 120 2.85 15.04 8.16
C LYS A 120 3.09 13.55 7.94
N LEU A 121 2.99 12.75 9.01
CA LEU A 121 3.16 11.30 8.97
C LEU A 121 2.09 10.61 8.13
N LEU A 122 0.85 11.11 8.15
CA LEU A 122 -0.26 10.58 7.35
C LEU A 122 -0.04 10.86 5.85
N TYR A 123 0.31 12.10 5.49
CA TYR A 123 0.55 12.48 4.09
C TYR A 123 1.74 11.74 3.47
N GLN A 124 2.84 11.59 4.22
CA GLN A 124 4.02 10.88 3.74
C GLN A 124 3.72 9.39 3.46
N SER A 125 2.90 8.77 4.31
CA SER A 125 2.52 7.35 4.17
C SER A 125 1.63 7.08 2.96
N ILE A 126 0.72 8.01 2.63
CA ILE A 126 -0.17 7.89 1.46
C ILE A 126 0.63 7.98 0.15
N TRP A 127 1.61 8.89 0.07
CA TRP A 127 2.44 9.07 -1.13
C TRP A 127 3.31 7.86 -1.45
N LEU A 128 3.90 7.23 -0.42
CA LEU A 128 4.70 6.01 -0.57
C LEU A 128 3.89 4.83 -1.10
N LYS A 129 2.63 4.70 -0.68
CA LYS A 129 1.74 3.61 -1.13
C LYS A 129 1.26 3.76 -2.57
N ILE A 130 1.18 4.98 -3.10
CA ILE A 130 0.74 5.24 -4.49
C ILE A 130 1.90 5.09 -5.48
N SER A 131 3.14 5.25 -5.01
CA SER A 131 4.33 5.25 -5.88
C SER A 131 4.94 3.87 -6.13
N LEU A 132 4.50 2.83 -5.40
CA LEU A 132 4.93 1.43 -5.53
C LEU A 132 3.88 0.60 -6.29
#